data_AF-A0A2P8C8H4-F1
#
_entry.id   AF-A0A2P8C8H4-F1
#
_cell.length_a   1.000
_cell.length_b   1.000
_cell.length_c   1.000
_cell.angle_alpha   90.00
_cell.angle_beta   90.00
_cell.angle_gamma   90.00
#
_symmetry.space_group_name_H-M   'P 1'
#
loop_
_entity.id
_entity.type
_entity.pdbx_description
1 polymer ?
#
loop_
_entity_poly.entity_id
_entity_poly.type
_entity_poly.pdbx_seq_one_letter_code
_entity_poly.pdbx_strand_id
1 'polypeptide(L)'
;MKLKLNFIKLSKTEITSFVLTLIATLIGVLLAISLSNSEAAKKEKEDTVKLLNSANIIVKGTSNYTRELDSYITNLKDTVHVDSTAIRRIEKQNPIPYPDLLESIIANDIVSKNLSQYTHTEIYIYLLNLRKLAAYKSINYYQKSLEELELLLELESKFQEDEINLNQLKKEFAKGRNELAKKYRDKNVTELNN
;
A
#
# COMPACT_ATOMS: atom_id res chain seq x y z
N MET A 1 -40.37 43.69 -42.07
CA MET A 1 -39.13 44.29 -41.51
C MET A 1 -37.97 43.38 -41.91
N LYS A 2 -37.21 43.71 -42.97
CA LYS A 2 -36.15 42.85 -43.51
C LYS A 2 -34.86 43.09 -42.74
N LEU A 3 -34.45 42.14 -41.90
CA LEU A 3 -33.13 42.14 -41.26
C LEU A 3 -32.05 41.98 -42.33
N LYS A 4 -31.38 43.08 -42.68
CA LYS A 4 -30.15 43.07 -43.47
C LYS A 4 -29.02 42.56 -42.56
N LEU A 5 -28.74 41.26 -42.62
CA LEU A 5 -27.47 40.72 -42.15
C LEU A 5 -26.39 41.16 -43.15
N ASN A 6 -25.71 42.25 -42.83
CA ASN A 6 -24.47 42.63 -43.52
C ASN A 6 -23.43 41.56 -43.20
N PHE A 7 -23.20 40.64 -44.14
CA PHE A 7 -22.04 39.75 -44.09
C PHE A 7 -20.79 40.62 -44.17
N ILE A 8 -20.07 40.70 -43.06
CA ILE A 8 -18.79 41.38 -42.95
C ILE A 8 -17.86 40.74 -43.99
N LYS A 9 -17.46 41.50 -45.02
CA LYS A 9 -16.39 41.11 -45.95
C LYS A 9 -15.06 41.18 -45.21
N LEU A 10 -14.76 40.15 -44.41
CA LEU A 10 -13.45 39.96 -43.82
C LEU A 10 -12.44 39.63 -44.92
N SER A 11 -11.33 40.34 -44.93
CA SER A 11 -10.19 40.03 -45.80
C SER A 11 -9.63 38.64 -45.45
N LYS A 12 -9.01 37.96 -46.43
CA LYS A 12 -8.38 36.65 -46.20
C LYS A 12 -7.41 36.69 -45.02
N THR A 13 -6.70 37.80 -44.84
CA THR A 13 -5.73 38.02 -43.77
C THR A 13 -6.39 38.09 -42.39
N GLU A 14 -7.55 38.75 -42.27
CA GLU A 14 -8.29 38.81 -41.00
C GLU A 14 -8.88 37.45 -40.61
N ILE A 15 -9.34 36.67 -41.60
CA ILE A 15 -9.82 35.30 -41.36
C ILE A 15 -8.67 34.42 -40.87
N THR A 16 -7.49 34.49 -41.51
CA THR A 16 -6.32 33.73 -41.06
C THR A 16 -5.88 34.13 -39.66
N SER A 17 -5.84 35.43 -39.36
CA SER A 17 -5.49 35.92 -38.02
C SER A 17 -6.51 35.45 -36.97
N PHE A 18 -7.80 35.54 -37.26
CA PHE A 18 -8.87 35.07 -36.38
C PHE A 18 -8.75 33.55 -36.10
N VAL A 19 -8.55 32.74 -37.14
CA VAL A 19 -8.39 31.28 -36.99
C VAL A 19 -7.12 30.95 -36.21
N LEU A 20 -6.01 31.64 -36.46
CA LEU A 20 -4.77 31.46 -35.70
C LEU A 20 -4.95 31.82 -34.22
N THR A 21 -5.65 32.92 -33.91
CA THR A 21 -5.97 33.30 -32.53
C THR A 21 -6.89 32.27 -31.86
N LEU A 22 -7.87 31.73 -32.58
CA LEU A 22 -8.75 30.67 -32.08
C LEU A 22 -7.97 29.39 -31.77
N ILE A 23 -7.07 28.97 -32.66
CA ILE A 23 -6.20 27.80 -32.44
C ILE A 23 -5.28 28.05 -31.25
N ALA A 24 -4.67 29.23 -31.16
CA ALA A 24 -3.77 29.59 -30.05
C ALA A 24 -4.49 29.58 -28.69
N THR A 25 -5.70 30.11 -28.61
CA THR A 25 -6.52 30.11 -27.38
C THR A 25 -6.95 28.69 -26.99
N LEU A 26 -7.33 27.86 -27.96
CA LEU A 26 -7.67 26.45 -27.70
C LEU A 26 -6.46 25.67 -27.16
N ILE A 27 -5.28 25.83 -27.78
CA ILE A 27 -4.05 25.21 -27.29
C ILE A 27 -3.73 25.70 -25.88
N GLY A 28 -3.86 27.00 -25.60
CA GLY A 28 -3.64 27.56 -24.27
C GLY A 28 -4.53 26.92 -23.21
N VAL A 29 -5.82 26.77 -23.49
CA VAL A 29 -6.78 26.12 -22.57
C VAL A 29 -6.44 24.63 -22.38
N LEU A 30 -6.12 23.90 -23.45
CA LEU A 30 -5.75 22.48 -23.35
C LEU A 30 -4.48 22.27 -22.53
N LEU A 31 -3.47 23.12 -22.70
CA LEU A 31 -2.24 23.09 -21.90
C LEU A 31 -2.52 23.39 -20.42
N ALA A 32 -3.35 24.38 -20.13
CA ALA A 32 -3.72 24.72 -18.76
C ALA A 32 -4.46 23.56 -18.06
N ILE A 33 -5.42 22.92 -18.75
CA ILE A 33 -6.14 21.75 -18.22
C ILE A 33 -5.17 20.58 -18.01
N SER A 34 -4.30 20.31 -19.00
CA SER A 34 -3.33 19.22 -18.91
C SER A 34 -2.36 19.41 -17.74
N LEU A 35 -1.87 20.64 -17.54
CA LEU A 35 -0.96 20.97 -16.45
C LEU A 35 -1.65 20.82 -15.09
N SER A 36 -2.86 21.37 -14.95
CA SER A 36 -3.65 21.27 -13.73
C SER A 36 -3.97 19.82 -13.35
N ASN A 37 -4.35 19.00 -14.32
CA ASN A 37 -4.59 17.57 -14.09
C ASN A 37 -3.30 16.82 -13.71
N SER A 38 -2.17 17.16 -14.33
CA SER A 38 -0.88 16.56 -13.98
C SER A 38 -0.46 16.91 -12.55
N GLU A 39 -0.65 18.15 -12.12
CA GLU A 39 -0.35 18.58 -10.75
C GLU A 39 -1.24 17.88 -9.72
N ALA A 40 -2.54 17.76 -10.01
CA ALA A 40 -3.48 17.03 -9.17
C ALA A 40 -3.09 15.55 -9.05
N ALA A 41 -2.77 14.89 -10.17
CA ALA A 41 -2.33 13.50 -10.17
C ALA A 41 -1.03 13.29 -9.38
N LYS A 42 -0.06 14.20 -9.52
CA LYS A 42 1.17 14.18 -8.74
C LYS A 42 0.90 14.28 -7.24
N LYS A 43 0.01 15.19 -6.85
CA LYS A 43 -0.40 15.35 -5.44
C LYS A 43 -1.12 14.11 -4.91
N GLU A 44 -2.01 13.51 -5.69
CA GLU A 44 -2.69 12.24 -5.31
C GLU A 44 -1.67 11.12 -5.07
N LYS A 45 -0.65 10.99 -5.92
CA LYS A 45 0.46 10.03 -5.72
C LYS A 45 1.24 10.32 -4.43
N GLU A 46 1.63 11.57 -4.18
CA GLU A 46 2.34 11.96 -2.96
C GLU A 46 1.54 11.66 -1.69
N ASP A 47 0.23 11.94 -1.70
CA ASP A 47 -0.65 11.64 -0.57
C ASP A 47 -0.86 10.14 -0.40
N THR A 48 -0.91 9.37 -1.50
CA THR A 48 -0.91 7.90 -1.48
C THR A 48 0.33 7.37 -0.77
N VAL A 49 1.52 7.85 -1.12
CA VAL A 49 2.79 7.43 -0.48
C VAL A 49 2.78 7.71 1.02
N LYS A 50 2.29 8.88 1.46
CA LYS A 50 2.18 9.19 2.90
C LYS A 50 1.25 8.23 3.63
N LEU A 51 0.13 7.87 3.00
CA LEU A 51 -0.82 6.91 3.55
C LEU A 51 -0.23 5.50 3.59
N LEU A 52 0.49 5.07 2.54
CA LEU A 52 1.22 3.80 2.53
C LEU A 52 2.31 3.74 3.61
N ASN A 53 3.03 4.84 3.85
CA ASN A 53 3.98 4.93 4.95
C ASN A 53 3.31 4.83 6.32
N SER A 54 2.13 5.44 6.48
CA SER A 54 1.33 5.32 7.70
C SER A 54 0.85 3.88 7.93
N ALA A 55 0.38 3.22 6.86
CA ALA A 55 0.05 1.81 6.85
C ALA A 55 1.25 0.93 7.24
N ASN A 56 2.44 1.24 6.71
CA ASN A 56 3.67 0.52 7.03
C ASN A 56 4.05 0.65 8.52
N ILE A 57 3.88 1.85 9.11
CA ILE A 57 4.09 2.06 10.55
C ILE A 57 3.14 1.18 11.38
N ILE A 58 1.87 1.08 10.98
CA ILE A 58 0.89 0.22 11.66
C ILE A 58 1.33 -1.25 11.59
N VAL A 59 1.69 -1.75 10.39
CA VAL A 59 2.14 -3.13 10.20
C VAL A 59 3.40 -3.42 11.03
N LYS A 60 4.39 -2.51 11.00
CA LYS A 60 5.61 -2.61 11.83
C LYS A 60 5.30 -2.64 13.31
N GLY A 61 4.39 -1.77 13.79
CA GLY A 61 3.94 -1.74 15.18
C GLY A 61 3.30 -3.07 15.59
N THR A 62 2.38 -3.59 14.78
CA THR A 62 1.73 -4.89 14.98
C THR A 62 2.76 -6.04 14.98
N SER A 63 3.73 -6.00 14.07
CA SER A 63 4.81 -6.98 13.96
C SER A 63 5.70 -7.00 15.18
N ASN A 64 6.15 -5.81 15.62
CA ASN A 64 7.00 -5.66 16.80
C ASN A 64 6.28 -6.12 18.08
N TYR A 65 5.04 -5.68 18.29
CA TYR A 65 4.23 -6.14 19.42
C TYR A 65 4.10 -7.67 19.44
N THR A 66 3.77 -8.26 18.29
CA THR A 66 3.61 -9.72 18.18
C THR A 66 4.92 -10.45 18.47
N ARG A 67 6.07 -9.91 18.03
CA ARG A 67 7.40 -10.47 18.26
C ARG A 67 7.82 -10.39 19.73
N GLU A 68 7.58 -9.26 20.37
CA GLU A 68 7.89 -9.06 21.79
C GLU A 68 7.05 -9.99 22.67
N LEU A 69 5.77 -10.14 22.34
CA LEU A 69 4.87 -11.04 23.04
C LEU A 69 5.26 -12.52 22.89
N ASP A 70 5.65 -12.93 21.67
CA ASP A 70 6.17 -14.27 21.38
C ASP A 70 7.43 -14.58 22.18
N SER A 71 8.38 -13.65 22.19
CA SER A 71 9.62 -13.74 22.98
C SER A 71 9.34 -13.84 24.47
N TYR A 72 8.43 -13.00 24.99
CA TYR A 72 8.04 -13.01 26.39
C TYR A 72 7.44 -14.36 26.82
N ILE A 73 6.51 -14.90 26.02
CA ILE A 73 5.89 -16.21 26.29
C ILE A 73 6.92 -17.34 26.20
N THR A 74 7.84 -17.28 25.25
CA THR A 74 8.91 -18.28 25.10
C THR A 74 9.84 -18.29 26.32
N ASN A 75 10.32 -17.12 26.75
CA ASN A 75 11.17 -17.00 27.95
C ASN A 75 10.46 -17.50 29.23
N LEU A 76 9.15 -17.29 29.34
CA LEU A 76 8.37 -17.82 30.45
C LEU A 76 8.28 -19.35 30.43
N LYS A 77 8.17 -19.97 29.25
CA LYS A 77 8.15 -21.43 29.09
C LYS A 77 9.48 -22.07 29.48
N ASP A 78 10.59 -21.39 29.21
CA ASP A 78 11.94 -21.85 29.56
C ASP A 78 12.23 -21.74 31.07
N THR A 79 11.39 -21.02 31.81
CA THR A 79 11.51 -20.89 33.26
C THR A 79 10.80 -22.07 33.95
N VAL A 80 11.57 -22.91 34.64
CA VAL A 80 11.21 -24.23 35.24
C VAL A 80 9.95 -24.25 36.15
N HIS A 81 9.34 -23.11 36.49
CA HIS A 81 8.25 -23.00 37.48
C HIS A 81 6.97 -22.33 36.97
N VAL A 82 6.83 -22.07 35.67
CA VAL A 82 5.60 -21.47 35.15
C VAL A 82 4.58 -22.56 34.80
N ASP A 83 3.46 -22.57 35.51
CA ASP A 83 2.34 -23.45 35.20
C ASP A 83 1.77 -23.15 33.80
N SER A 84 1.55 -24.21 33.02
CA SER A 84 0.87 -24.17 31.72
C SER A 84 -0.47 -23.41 31.74
N THR A 85 -1.18 -23.38 32.88
CA THR A 85 -2.42 -22.60 33.03
C THR A 85 -2.19 -21.10 33.14
N ALA A 86 -1.03 -20.67 33.66
CA ALA A 86 -0.63 -19.28 33.71
C ALA A 86 -0.30 -18.75 32.31
N ILE A 87 0.41 -19.54 31.49
CA ILE A 87 0.71 -19.20 30.10
C ILE A 87 -0.58 -19.03 29.27
N ARG A 88 -1.52 -19.98 29.37
CA ARG A 88 -2.83 -19.87 28.68
C ARG A 88 -3.63 -18.63 29.11
N ARG A 89 -3.47 -18.18 30.35
CA ARG A 89 -4.14 -16.98 30.86
C ARG A 89 -3.54 -15.72 30.25
N ILE A 90 -2.21 -15.64 30.17
CA ILE A 90 -1.49 -14.56 29.52
C ILE A 90 -1.86 -14.50 28.03
N GLU A 91 -1.88 -15.64 27.34
CA GLU A 91 -2.30 -15.74 25.95
C GLU A 91 -3.74 -15.22 25.75
N LYS A 92 -4.66 -15.61 26.62
CA LYS A 92 -6.06 -15.14 26.55
C LYS A 92 -6.21 -13.65 26.82
N GLN A 93 -5.36 -13.08 27.69
CA GLN A 93 -5.41 -11.66 28.05
C GLN A 93 -4.74 -10.75 27.01
N ASN A 94 -3.87 -11.29 26.15
CA ASN A 94 -3.07 -10.50 25.21
C ASN A 94 -3.19 -11.03 23.77
N PRO A 95 -4.40 -11.14 23.20
CA PRO A 95 -4.57 -11.75 21.87
C PRO A 95 -3.69 -11.11 20.80
N ILE A 96 -3.26 -11.89 19.82
CA ILE A 96 -2.51 -11.40 18.67
C ILE A 96 -3.34 -10.32 17.96
N PRO A 97 -2.84 -9.07 17.86
CA PRO A 97 -3.63 -7.96 17.35
C PRO A 97 -3.70 -7.97 15.83
N TYR A 98 -4.87 -7.70 15.27
CA TYR A 98 -5.08 -7.49 13.84
C TYR A 98 -4.87 -6.00 13.48
N PRO A 99 -4.26 -5.66 12.33
CA PRO A 99 -4.02 -4.26 11.95
C PRO A 99 -5.28 -3.59 11.38
N ASP A 100 -6.30 -3.35 12.20
CA ASP A 100 -7.60 -2.79 11.74
C ASP A 100 -7.47 -1.46 10.97
N LEU A 101 -6.55 -0.59 11.41
CA LEU A 101 -6.30 0.70 10.78
C LEU A 101 -5.71 0.57 9.36
N LEU A 102 -4.99 -0.53 9.07
CA LEU A 102 -4.48 -0.78 7.72
C LEU A 102 -5.64 -0.93 6.74
N GLU A 103 -6.66 -1.72 7.08
CA GLU A 103 -7.84 -1.94 6.22
C GLU A 103 -8.53 -0.61 5.90
N SER A 104 -8.61 0.30 6.87
CA SER A 104 -9.17 1.64 6.69
C SER A 104 -8.33 2.53 5.77
N ILE A 105 -6.99 2.45 5.87
CA ILE A 105 -6.08 3.20 4.99
C ILE A 105 -6.17 2.68 3.55
N ILE A 106 -6.22 1.37 3.37
CA ILE A 106 -6.26 0.75 2.03
C ILE A 106 -7.62 0.99 1.35
N ALA A 107 -8.70 1.02 2.12
CA ALA A 107 -10.03 1.37 1.63
C ALA A 107 -10.22 2.88 1.34
N ASN A 108 -9.25 3.73 1.70
CA ASN A 108 -9.30 5.15 1.37
C ASN A 108 -9.31 5.34 -0.16
N ASP A 109 -10.18 6.23 -0.66
CA ASP A 109 -10.39 6.44 -2.09
C ASP A 109 -9.09 6.81 -2.84
N ILE A 110 -8.26 7.69 -2.24
CA ILE A 110 -6.99 8.12 -2.83
C ILE A 110 -6.04 6.92 -2.98
N VAL A 111 -5.95 6.09 -1.94
CA VAL A 111 -5.08 4.91 -1.94
C VAL A 111 -5.60 3.86 -2.90
N SER A 112 -6.88 3.49 -2.80
CA SER A 112 -7.49 2.44 -3.62
C SER A 112 -7.40 2.74 -5.12
N LYS A 113 -7.58 4.01 -5.52
CA LYS A 113 -7.49 4.45 -6.92
C LYS A 113 -6.07 4.42 -7.49
N ASN A 114 -5.07 4.72 -6.66
CA ASN A 114 -3.67 4.82 -7.11
C ASN A 114 -2.89 3.51 -6.98
N LEU A 115 -3.29 2.62 -6.07
CA LEU A 115 -2.67 1.32 -5.89
C LEU A 115 -2.63 0.51 -7.18
N SER A 116 -1.51 -0.17 -7.42
CA SER A 116 -1.46 -1.19 -8.46
C SER A 116 -2.46 -2.32 -8.16
N GLN A 117 -3.14 -2.81 -9.19
CA GLN A 117 -4.10 -3.92 -9.05
C GLN A 117 -3.47 -5.16 -8.39
N TYR A 118 -2.17 -5.38 -8.67
CA TYR A 118 -1.39 -6.45 -8.06
C TYR A 118 -1.31 -6.27 -6.54
N THR A 119 -0.79 -5.12 -6.08
CA THR A 119 -0.62 -4.85 -4.65
C THR A 119 -1.96 -4.82 -3.92
N HIS A 120 -2.98 -4.21 -4.51
CA HIS A 120 -4.33 -4.22 -3.93
C HIS A 120 -4.80 -5.66 -3.65
N THR A 121 -4.64 -6.57 -4.61
CA THR A 121 -5.05 -7.98 -4.45
C THR A 121 -4.25 -8.68 -3.36
N GLU A 122 -2.92 -8.53 -3.37
CA GLU A 122 -2.04 -9.17 -2.39
C GLU A 122 -2.31 -8.68 -0.97
N ILE A 123 -2.52 -7.37 -0.77
CA ILE A 123 -2.85 -6.79 0.56
C ILE A 123 -4.09 -7.48 1.14
N TYR A 124 -5.18 -7.61 0.36
CA TYR A 124 -6.39 -8.28 0.85
C TYR A 124 -6.16 -9.77 1.16
N ILE A 125 -5.34 -10.46 0.37
CA ILE A 125 -4.93 -11.84 0.68
C ILE A 125 -4.21 -11.90 2.04
N TYR A 126 -3.28 -10.96 2.29
CA TYR A 126 -2.57 -10.88 3.56
C TYR A 126 -3.49 -10.54 4.73
N LEU A 127 -4.38 -9.56 4.59
CA LEU A 127 -5.38 -9.24 5.62
C LEU A 127 -6.25 -10.45 5.98
N LEU A 128 -6.73 -11.19 4.96
CA LEU A 128 -7.48 -12.43 5.19
C LEU A 128 -6.65 -13.49 5.91
N ASN A 129 -5.37 -13.64 5.54
CA ASN A 129 -4.46 -14.58 6.19
C ASN A 129 -4.20 -14.18 7.65
N LEU A 130 -3.93 -12.91 7.93
CA LEU A 130 -3.73 -12.40 9.29
C LEU A 130 -4.96 -12.68 10.16
N ARG A 131 -6.17 -12.45 9.64
CA ARG A 131 -7.42 -12.76 10.36
C ARG A 131 -7.57 -14.25 10.69
N LYS A 132 -7.13 -15.15 9.80
CA LYS A 132 -7.17 -16.61 10.02
C LYS A 132 -6.05 -17.11 10.93
N LEU A 133 -4.90 -16.45 10.92
CA LEU A 133 -3.67 -16.86 11.63
C LEU A 133 -3.52 -16.19 13.00
N ALA A 134 -4.51 -15.40 13.45
CA ALA A 134 -4.55 -14.70 14.74
C ALA A 134 -4.69 -15.67 15.95
N ALA A 135 -3.75 -16.61 16.07
CA ALA A 135 -3.62 -17.58 17.13
C ALA A 135 -2.13 -17.85 17.41
N TYR A 136 -1.79 -18.06 18.68
CA TYR A 136 -0.40 -18.29 19.11
C TYR A 136 0.28 -19.48 18.45
N LYS A 137 -0.47 -20.56 18.19
CA LYS A 137 0.04 -21.74 17.46
C LYS A 137 0.56 -21.42 16.04
N SER A 138 0.10 -20.31 15.45
CA SER A 138 0.45 -19.88 14.11
C SER A 138 1.24 -18.57 14.10
N ILE A 139 1.84 -18.19 15.23
CA ILE A 139 2.51 -16.90 15.39
C ILE A 139 3.65 -16.68 14.39
N ASN A 140 4.44 -17.72 14.08
CA ASN A 140 5.48 -17.65 13.05
C ASN A 140 4.90 -17.36 11.66
N TYR A 141 3.77 -17.97 11.30
CA TYR A 141 3.08 -17.68 10.03
C TYR A 141 2.45 -16.28 10.02
N TYR A 142 1.96 -15.83 11.17
CA TYR A 142 1.41 -14.48 11.35
C TYR A 142 2.49 -13.41 11.18
N GLN A 143 3.62 -13.53 11.90
CA GLN A 143 4.78 -12.64 11.79
C GLN A 143 5.33 -12.62 10.36
N LYS A 144 5.45 -13.79 9.71
CA LYS A 144 5.83 -13.87 8.31
C LYS A 144 4.87 -13.08 7.40
N SER A 145 3.57 -13.21 7.62
CA SER A 145 2.56 -12.51 6.81
C SER A 145 2.64 -10.99 6.99
N LEU A 146 2.97 -10.52 8.20
CA LEU A 146 3.21 -9.10 8.46
C LEU A 146 4.48 -8.59 7.77
N GLU A 147 5.59 -9.35 7.82
CA GLU A 147 6.84 -8.96 7.14
C GLU A 147 6.68 -8.96 5.61
N GLU A 148 5.91 -9.90 5.05
CA GLU A 148 5.58 -9.90 3.61
C GLU A 148 4.71 -8.68 3.25
N LEU A 149 3.74 -8.32 4.10
CA LEU A 149 2.89 -7.15 3.89
C LEU A 149 3.68 -5.83 4.01
N GLU A 150 4.61 -5.74 4.96
CA GLU A 150 5.56 -4.63 5.11
C GLU A 150 6.36 -4.41 3.83
N LEU A 151 6.98 -5.48 3.32
CA LEU A 151 7.74 -5.44 2.07
C LEU A 151 6.88 -4.98 0.88
N LEU A 152 5.65 -5.49 0.78
CA LEU A 152 4.74 -5.13 -0.30
C LEU A 152 4.39 -3.64 -0.29
N LEU A 153 4.10 -3.08 0.89
CA LEU A 153 3.80 -1.66 1.04
C LEU A 153 5.01 -0.79 0.68
N GLU A 154 6.22 -1.18 1.07
CA GLU A 154 7.45 -0.45 0.72
C GLU A 154 7.72 -0.45 -0.79
N LEU A 155 7.54 -1.59 -1.46
CA LEU A 155 7.70 -1.67 -2.91
C LEU A 155 6.63 -0.88 -3.65
N GLU A 156 5.40 -0.88 -3.16
CA GLU A 156 4.32 -0.09 -3.75
C GLU A 156 4.57 1.41 -3.58
N SER A 157 5.08 1.88 -2.44
CA SER A 157 5.49 3.28 -2.28
C SER A 157 6.52 3.68 -3.36
N LYS A 158 7.55 2.85 -3.59
CA LYS A 158 8.55 3.08 -4.64
C LYS A 158 7.96 3.08 -6.05
N PHE A 159 6.94 2.24 -6.28
CA PHE A 159 6.22 2.22 -7.56
C PHE A 159 5.43 3.52 -7.77
N GLN A 160 4.78 4.05 -6.73
CA GLN A 160 4.06 5.32 -6.80
C GLN A 160 4.99 6.53 -7.04
N GLU A 161 6.21 6.46 -6.50
CA GLU A 161 7.28 7.44 -6.70
C GLU A 161 7.99 7.30 -8.07
N ASP A 162 7.53 6.38 -8.93
CA ASP A 162 8.10 6.07 -10.24
C ASP A 162 9.58 5.59 -10.17
N GLU A 163 10.05 5.13 -9.01
CA GLU A 163 11.41 4.58 -8.81
C GLU A 163 11.55 3.17 -9.40
N ILE A 164 10.47 2.40 -9.34
CA ILE A 164 10.38 1.05 -9.92
C ILE A 164 9.13 0.92 -10.79
N ASN A 165 9.19 0.04 -11.78
CA ASN A 165 8.02 -0.33 -12.57
C ASN A 165 7.31 -1.57 -12.00
N LEU A 166 6.10 -1.85 -12.52
CA LEU A 166 5.27 -2.97 -12.06
C LEU A 166 5.96 -4.35 -12.15
N ASN A 167 6.81 -4.56 -13.16
CA ASN A 167 7.52 -5.84 -13.31
C ASN A 167 8.63 -5.98 -12.27
N GLN A 168 9.32 -4.89 -11.95
CA GLN A 168 10.31 -4.85 -10.87
C GLN A 168 9.63 -5.09 -9.52
N LEU A 169 8.51 -4.41 -9.23
CA LEU A 169 7.73 -4.62 -8.00
C LEU A 169 7.40 -6.10 -7.79
N LYS A 170 6.81 -6.75 -8.80
CA LYS A 170 6.45 -8.18 -8.72
C LYS A 170 7.67 -9.08 -8.51
N LYS A 171 8.77 -8.79 -9.21
CA LYS A 171 10.00 -9.57 -9.12
C LYS A 171 10.68 -9.43 -7.77
N GLU A 172 10.80 -8.20 -7.27
CA GLU A 172 11.40 -7.91 -5.97
C GLU A 172 10.55 -8.47 -4.84
N PHE A 173 9.23 -8.33 -4.94
CA PHE A 173 8.32 -8.92 -3.98
C PHE A 173 8.43 -10.45 -3.95
N ALA A 174 8.42 -11.11 -5.11
CA ALA A 174 8.59 -12.56 -5.19
C ALA A 174 9.95 -13.03 -4.62
N LYS A 175 11.02 -12.26 -4.84
CA LYS A 175 12.34 -12.53 -4.29
C LYS A 175 12.31 -12.41 -2.75
N GLY A 176 11.83 -11.29 -2.21
CA GLY A 176 11.76 -11.08 -0.76
C GLY A 176 10.84 -12.11 -0.08
N ARG A 177 9.73 -12.49 -0.71
CA ARG A 177 8.85 -13.56 -0.23
C ARG A 177 9.59 -14.90 -0.08
N ASN A 178 10.45 -15.24 -1.03
CA ASN A 178 11.25 -16.46 -0.97
C ASN A 178 12.32 -16.39 0.13
N GLU A 179 12.92 -15.23 0.38
CA GLU A 179 13.88 -15.02 1.46
C GLU A 179 13.21 -15.14 2.83
N LEU A 180 12.04 -14.52 3.01
CA LEU A 180 11.21 -14.66 4.21
C LEU A 180 10.74 -16.11 4.41
N ALA A 181 10.36 -16.80 3.35
CA ALA A 181 10.01 -18.22 3.44
C ALA A 181 11.17 -19.10 3.93
N LYS A 182 12.42 -18.79 3.57
CA LYS A 182 13.61 -19.48 4.09
C LYS A 182 13.82 -19.16 5.58
N LYS A 183 13.85 -17.87 5.94
CA LYS A 183 14.00 -17.38 7.33
C LYS A 183 13.05 -18.10 8.31
N TYR A 184 11.77 -18.20 7.96
CA TYR A 184 10.77 -18.83 8.82
C TYR A 184 10.75 -20.36 8.74
N ARG A 185 11.27 -20.98 7.67
CA ARG A 185 11.53 -22.43 7.66
C ARG A 185 12.63 -22.77 8.65
N ASP A 186 13.72 -22.03 8.63
CA ASP A 186 14.88 -22.27 9.51
C ASP A 186 14.51 -22.04 10.98
N LYS A 187 13.70 -21.01 11.28
CA LYS A 187 13.17 -20.76 12.63
C LYS A 187 12.32 -21.95 13.15
N ASN A 188 11.40 -22.47 12.33
CA ASN A 188 10.57 -23.62 12.71
C ASN A 188 11.37 -24.92 12.93
N VAL A 189 12.48 -25.13 12.20
CA VAL A 189 13.36 -26.29 12.41
C VAL A 189 14.14 -26.16 13.72
N THR A 190 14.46 -24.93 14.14
CA THR A 190 15.20 -24.68 15.38
C THR A 190 14.30 -24.82 16.62
N GLU A 191 13.02 -24.42 16.53
CA GLU A 191 12.02 -24.57 17.60
C GLU A 191 11.50 -26.00 17.79
N LEU A 192 11.68 -26.91 16.80
CA LEU A 192 11.31 -28.34 16.92
C LEU A 192 12.41 -29.21 17.55
N ASN A 193 13.63 -28.69 17.65
CA ASN A 193 14.81 -29.40 18.17
C ASN A 193 15.21 -28.96 19.59
N ASN A 194 14.46 -28.03 20.20
CA ASN A 194 14.57 -27.59 21.59
C ASN A 194 13.30 -27.98 22.36
#